data_AF-A0A3M7KZJ3-F1
#
_entry.id   AF-A0A3M7KZJ3-F1
#
_cell.length_a   1.000
_cell.length_b   1.000
_cell.length_c   1.000
_cell.angle_alpha   90.00
_cell.angle_beta   90.00
_cell.angle_gamma   90.00
#
_symmetry.space_group_name_H-M   'P 1'
#
loop_
_entity.id
_entity.type
_entity.pdbx_description
1 polymer ?
#
loop_
_entity_poly.entity_id
_entity_poly.type
_entity_poly.pdbx_seq_one_letter_code
_entity_poly.pdbx_strand_id
1 'polypeptide(L)'
;MLSTLRERMRSTSDERVFAALGDAADKGLEASPSASPKASTAEPEEAECGICLDAGVEVAFSGCEHALCLSCARHLTQAGKRPPHCPFCRRMVVGFTRVPAAPGAARVPRSG
;
A
#
# COMPACT_ATOMS: atom_id res chain seq x y z
N MET A 1 0.87 -1.60 -53.97
CA MET A 1 0.10 -1.35 -52.74
C MET A 1 1.06 -1.39 -51.54
N LEU A 2 0.94 -0.40 -50.63
CA LEU A 2 1.40 -0.42 -49.22
C LEU A 2 2.86 -0.04 -48.85
N SER A 3 3.44 1.04 -49.41
CA SER A 3 4.74 1.54 -48.90
C SER A 3 4.78 3.02 -48.49
N THR A 4 3.65 3.72 -48.38
CA THR A 4 3.64 5.18 -48.17
C THR A 4 2.79 5.69 -46.98
N LEU A 5 2.46 4.83 -46.00
CA LEU A 5 1.60 5.22 -44.86
C LEU A 5 2.31 5.31 -43.49
N ARG A 6 3.61 5.62 -43.43
CA ARG A 6 4.29 5.81 -42.13
C ARG A 6 5.19 7.03 -41.99
N GLU A 7 5.30 7.88 -43.01
CA GLU A 7 6.21 9.05 -43.03
C GLU A 7 5.53 10.41 -42.87
N ARG A 8 4.32 10.47 -42.29
CA ARG A 8 3.57 11.73 -42.09
C ARG A 8 2.94 11.92 -40.71
N MET A 9 3.50 11.33 -39.66
CA MET A 9 3.32 11.85 -38.29
C MET A 9 4.62 12.47 -37.80
N ARG A 10 4.98 13.51 -38.52
CA ARG A 10 5.83 14.60 -38.06
C ARG A 10 5.01 15.40 -37.04
N SER A 11 5.69 15.92 -36.03
CA SER A 11 5.36 17.17 -35.34
C SER A 11 4.83 17.07 -33.91
N THR A 12 5.69 17.62 -33.05
CA THR A 12 5.46 18.24 -31.74
C THR A 12 5.54 17.34 -30.51
N SER A 13 6.38 17.82 -29.57
CA SER A 13 6.58 17.37 -28.18
C SER A 13 7.61 16.23 -28.07
N ASP A 14 8.75 16.35 -27.38
CA ASP A 14 9.02 17.16 -26.20
C ASP A 14 10.55 17.41 -26.14
N GLU A 15 10.96 18.52 -26.73
CA GLU A 15 12.27 19.11 -26.47
C GLU A 15 12.19 19.73 -25.07
N ARG A 16 12.54 18.95 -24.03
CA ARG A 16 12.76 19.46 -22.68
C ARG A 16 14.16 19.10 -22.22
N VAL A 17 15.11 19.72 -22.92
CA VAL A 17 16.34 20.20 -22.33
C VAL A 17 15.99 21.12 -21.16
N PHE A 18 16.10 20.61 -19.93
CA PHE A 18 16.16 21.45 -18.74
C PHE A 18 17.30 20.96 -17.85
N ALA A 19 18.51 21.04 -18.40
CA ALA A 19 19.71 21.18 -17.61
C ALA A 19 19.94 22.68 -17.43
N ALA A 20 19.45 23.23 -16.31
CA ALA A 20 19.83 24.55 -15.85
C ALA A 20 20.20 24.44 -14.37
N LEU A 21 21.49 24.57 -14.13
CA LEU A 21 22.14 24.70 -12.83
C LEU A 21 21.73 26.05 -12.20
N GLY A 22 21.54 26.08 -10.88
CA GLY A 22 21.32 27.32 -10.13
C GLY A 22 21.84 27.16 -8.70
N ASP A 23 22.91 27.91 -8.41
CA ASP A 23 23.73 27.93 -7.20
C ASP A 23 23.17 28.89 -6.13
N ALA A 24 23.60 28.66 -4.88
CA ALA A 24 23.63 29.56 -3.70
C ALA A 24 22.36 30.29 -3.22
N ALA A 25 22.01 30.11 -1.94
CA ALA A 25 22.40 31.06 -0.89
C ALA A 25 21.70 30.79 0.46
N ASP A 26 22.55 30.76 1.49
CA ASP A 26 22.35 30.97 2.92
C ASP A 26 21.32 32.06 3.28
N LYS A 27 20.43 31.78 4.26
CA LYS A 27 20.26 32.56 5.50
C LYS A 27 19.18 31.97 6.42
N GLY A 28 19.56 31.74 7.68
CA GLY A 28 18.79 32.31 8.78
C GLY A 28 17.75 31.44 9.49
N LEU A 29 18.16 31.03 10.70
CA LEU A 29 17.53 31.29 11.99
C LEU A 29 16.13 30.72 12.34
N GLU A 30 16.19 29.79 13.30
CA GLU A 30 15.50 29.81 14.59
C GLU A 30 13.97 29.96 14.60
N ALA A 31 13.26 28.87 14.92
CA ALA A 31 12.48 28.80 16.15
C ALA A 31 11.96 27.38 16.33
N SER A 32 12.49 26.70 17.34
CA SER A 32 11.94 25.50 17.95
C SER A 32 10.87 25.90 18.97
N PRO A 33 9.56 25.75 18.70
CA PRO A 33 8.57 25.66 19.76
C PRO A 33 8.47 24.20 20.21
N SER A 34 9.03 23.99 21.40
CA SER A 34 8.38 23.27 22.48
C SER A 34 7.87 21.87 22.17
N ALA A 35 8.68 20.90 22.61
CA ALA A 35 8.18 19.61 23.06
C ALA A 35 6.91 19.80 23.93
N SER A 36 5.77 19.39 23.38
CA SER A 36 4.73 18.76 24.17
C SER A 36 4.82 17.28 23.83
N PRO A 37 5.25 16.40 24.75
CA PRO A 37 4.85 15.02 24.66
C PRO A 37 3.34 15.01 24.94
N LYS A 38 2.54 15.28 23.92
CA LYS A 38 1.20 14.71 23.87
C LYS A 38 1.47 13.22 23.87
N ALA A 39 1.37 12.62 25.06
CA ALA A 39 1.17 11.20 25.20
C ALA A 39 -0.08 10.90 24.38
N SER A 40 0.13 10.59 23.11
CA SER A 40 -0.82 9.83 22.33
C SER A 40 -0.90 8.52 23.08
N THR A 41 -1.88 8.41 23.98
CA THR A 41 -2.47 7.13 24.32
C THR A 41 -2.86 6.57 22.96
N ALA A 42 -1.95 5.79 22.38
CA ALA A 42 -2.21 5.00 21.20
C ALA A 42 -3.23 3.98 21.66
N GLU A 43 -4.50 4.38 21.60
CA GLU A 43 -5.57 3.42 21.50
C GLU A 43 -5.14 2.45 20.39
N PRO A 44 -5.20 1.13 20.62
CA PRO A 44 -4.81 0.18 19.61
C PRO A 44 -5.75 0.41 18.43
N GLU A 45 -5.29 1.18 17.44
CA GLU A 45 -5.99 1.39 16.19
C GLU A 45 -6.27 -0.01 15.65
N GLU A 46 -7.56 -0.35 15.62
CA GLU A 46 -8.00 -1.65 15.19
C GLU A 46 -7.47 -1.85 13.78
N ALA A 47 -6.51 -2.76 13.61
CA ALA A 47 -5.87 -2.95 12.32
C ALA A 47 -6.91 -3.52 11.34
N GLU A 48 -7.42 -2.65 10.47
CA GLU A 48 -8.37 -3.00 9.41
C GLU A 48 -7.67 -3.61 8.20
N CYS A 49 -8.40 -4.48 7.49
CA CYS A 49 -7.90 -5.09 6.27
C CYS A 49 -7.75 -4.05 5.16
N GLY A 50 -6.52 -3.73 4.76
CA GLY A 50 -6.21 -2.80 3.66
C GLY A 50 -6.69 -3.22 2.26
N ILE A 51 -7.40 -4.34 2.12
CA ILE A 51 -7.98 -4.82 0.85
C ILE A 51 -9.48 -4.49 0.78
N CYS A 52 -10.24 -4.76 1.85
CA CYS A 52 -11.69 -4.57 1.86
C CYS A 52 -12.18 -3.43 2.75
N LEU A 53 -11.34 -2.93 3.67
CA LEU A 53 -11.63 -1.82 4.59
C LEU A 53 -12.96 -2.01 5.34
N ASP A 54 -13.20 -3.24 5.81
CA ASP A 54 -14.48 -3.66 6.39
C ASP A 54 -14.31 -4.58 7.60
N ALA A 55 -13.28 -5.44 7.56
CA ALA A 55 -13.00 -6.41 8.61
C ALA A 55 -11.59 -6.21 9.16
N GLY A 56 -11.41 -6.51 10.44
CA GLY A 56 -10.09 -6.53 11.08
C GLY A 56 -9.14 -7.56 10.46
N VAL A 57 -7.85 -7.37 10.65
CA VAL A 57 -6.82 -8.34 10.25
C VAL A 57 -6.84 -9.55 11.19
N GLU A 58 -6.92 -10.74 10.60
CA GLU A 58 -7.00 -12.02 11.34
C GLU A 58 -5.88 -12.99 10.95
N VAL A 59 -5.30 -12.80 9.76
CA VAL A 59 -4.24 -13.67 9.23
C VAL A 59 -3.13 -12.84 8.61
N ALA A 60 -1.89 -13.31 8.78
CA ALA A 60 -0.70 -12.78 8.13
C ALA A 60 -0.10 -13.79 7.15
N PHE A 61 0.49 -13.32 6.06
CA PHE A 61 1.16 -14.18 5.10
C PHE A 61 2.49 -14.72 5.67
N SER A 62 2.67 -16.04 5.58
CA SER A 62 3.94 -16.68 5.94
C SER A 62 4.99 -16.31 4.89
N GLY A 63 6.00 -15.52 5.26
CA GLY A 63 7.11 -15.06 4.39
C GLY A 63 7.15 -13.56 4.08
N CYS A 64 6.12 -12.79 4.46
CA CYS A 64 6.18 -11.33 4.36
C CYS A 64 5.43 -10.55 5.44
N GLU A 65 4.75 -11.23 6.37
CA GLU A 65 4.15 -10.64 7.58
C GLU A 65 3.03 -9.62 7.33
N HIS A 66 2.69 -9.32 6.07
CA HIS A 66 1.51 -8.51 5.75
C HIS A 66 0.23 -9.26 6.14
N ALA A 67 -0.71 -8.52 6.72
CA ALA A 67 -1.94 -9.06 7.29
C ALA A 67 -3.20 -8.57 6.56
N LEU A 68 -4.26 -9.37 6.66
CA LEU A 68 -5.56 -9.13 6.05
C LEU A 68 -6.65 -9.92 6.79
N CYS A 69 -7.91 -9.65 6.47
CA CYS A 69 -9.03 -10.43 7.00
C CYS A 69 -9.10 -11.84 6.37
N LEU A 70 -9.76 -12.76 7.07
CA LEU A 70 -9.90 -14.15 6.61
C LEU A 70 -10.65 -14.25 5.28
N SER A 71 -11.63 -13.39 5.03
CA SER A 71 -12.42 -13.37 3.79
C SER A 71 -11.56 -13.05 2.56
N CYS A 72 -10.72 -12.01 2.64
CA CYS A 72 -9.80 -11.66 1.56
C CYS A 72 -8.74 -12.75 1.35
N ALA A 73 -8.25 -13.37 2.43
CA ALA A 73 -7.28 -14.47 2.33
C ALA A 73 -7.86 -15.68 1.57
N ARG A 74 -9.12 -16.03 1.85
CA ARG A 74 -9.82 -17.11 1.14
C ARG A 74 -9.97 -16.81 -0.35
N HIS A 75 -10.44 -15.61 -0.71
CA HIS A 75 -10.58 -15.21 -2.11
C HIS A 75 -9.24 -15.24 -2.87
N LEU A 76 -8.14 -14.82 -2.23
CA LEU A 76 -6.80 -14.90 -2.83
C LEU A 76 -6.39 -16.33 -3.18
N THR A 77 -6.70 -17.30 -2.31
CA THR A 77 -6.36 -18.71 -2.56
C THR A 77 -7.30 -19.44 -3.52
N GLN A 78 -8.52 -18.92 -3.73
CA GLN A 78 -9.50 -19.54 -4.61
C GLN A 78 -9.24 -19.28 -6.11
N ALA A 79 -8.44 -18.26 -6.44
CA ALA A 79 -8.23 -17.79 -7.81
C ALA A 79 -7.45 -18.78 -8.72
N GLY A 80 -6.87 -19.86 -8.20
CA GLY A 80 -6.24 -20.87 -9.05
C GLY A 80 -5.47 -21.96 -8.32
N LYS A 81 -4.90 -22.88 -9.09
CA LYS A 81 -4.05 -23.99 -8.60
C LYS A 81 -2.62 -23.56 -8.26
N ARG A 82 -2.25 -22.31 -8.55
CA ARG A 82 -0.92 -21.75 -8.29
C ARG A 82 -0.95 -20.92 -7.00
N PRO A 83 0.14 -20.89 -6.22
CA PRO A 83 0.20 -20.03 -5.04
C PRO A 83 0.04 -18.56 -5.44
N PRO A 84 -0.87 -17.81 -4.80
CA PRO A 84 -1.06 -16.40 -5.11
C PRO A 84 0.14 -15.57 -4.65
N HIS A 85 0.22 -14.34 -5.15
CA HIS A 85 1.19 -13.35 -4.69
C HIS A 85 0.56 -12.43 -3.64
N CYS A 86 1.35 -12.02 -2.66
CA CYS A 86 0.93 -11.04 -1.66
C CYS A 86 0.58 -9.71 -2.36
N PRO A 87 -0.60 -9.11 -2.12
CA PRO A 87 -0.99 -7.86 -2.77
C PRO A 87 -0.15 -6.65 -2.33
N PHE A 88 0.52 -6.73 -1.18
CA PHE A 88 1.33 -5.64 -0.63
C PHE A 88 2.76 -5.64 -1.16
N CYS A 89 3.43 -6.80 -1.14
CA CYS A 89 4.85 -6.92 -1.48
C CYS A 89 5.16 -7.88 -2.63
N ARG A 90 4.13 -8.45 -3.28
CA ARG A 90 4.22 -9.34 -4.45
C ARG A 90 5.02 -10.64 -4.25
N ARG A 91 5.43 -10.96 -3.02
CA ARG A 91 6.07 -12.25 -2.69
C ARG A 91 5.06 -13.39 -2.80
N MET A 92 5.56 -14.58 -3.13
CA MET A 92 4.72 -15.78 -3.21
C MET A 92 4.17 -16.14 -1.83
N VAL A 93 2.87 -16.39 -1.76
CA VAL A 93 2.20 -16.81 -0.53
C VAL A 93 2.35 -18.32 -0.38
N VAL A 94 3.16 -18.74 0.59
CA VAL A 94 3.37 -20.17 0.91
C VAL A 94 2.44 -20.67 2.03
N GLY A 95 1.81 -19.76 2.76
CA GLY A 95 0.90 -20.09 3.86
C GLY A 95 0.38 -18.86 4.59
N PHE A 96 -0.46 -19.10 5.60
CA PHE A 96 -1.05 -18.08 6.46
C PHE A 96 -0.82 -18.46 7.92
N THR A 97 -0.51 -17.46 8.74
CA THR A 97 -0.44 -17.58 10.20
C THR A 97 -1.57 -16.75 10.79
N ARG A 98 -2.33 -17.30 11.74
CA ARG A 98 -3.35 -16.52 12.45
C ARG A 98 -2.68 -15.51 13.36
N VAL A 99 -3.08 -14.25 13.25
CA VAL A 99 -2.70 -13.22 14.22
C VAL A 99 -3.81 -13.12 15.26
N PRO A 100 -3.48 -12.94 16.55
CA PRO A 100 -4.49 -12.71 17.56
C PRO A 100 -5.20 -11.41 17.22
N ALA A 101 -6.50 -11.49 16.92
CA ALA A 101 -7.35 -10.31 16.86
C ALA A 101 -7.23 -9.62 18.23
N ALA A 102 -6.99 -8.31 18.23
CA ALA A 102 -6.88 -7.54 19.46
C ALA A 102 -8.11 -7.82 20.35
N PRO A 103 -7.93 -7.99 21.68
CA PRO A 103 -9.05 -8.23 22.59
C PRO A 103 -9.93 -6.97 22.61
N GLY A 104 -11.01 -6.99 21.84
CA GLY A 104 -11.87 -5.82 21.58
C GLY A 104 -12.67 -5.94 20.29
N ALA A 105 -12.18 -6.72 19.32
CA ALA A 105 -12.89 -7.04 18.08
C ALA A 105 -14.06 -8.02 18.34
N ALA A 106 -15.08 -7.59 19.07
CA ALA A 106 -16.38 -8.25 19.04
C ALA A 106 -16.88 -8.19 17.60
N ARG A 107 -16.87 -9.34 16.92
CA ARG A 107 -17.36 -9.50 15.55
C ARG A 107 -18.84 -9.13 15.49
N VAL A 108 -19.15 -7.85 15.27
CA VAL A 108 -20.53 -7.41 15.03
C VAL A 108 -20.94 -7.98 13.68
N PRO A 109 -21.93 -8.88 13.60
CA PRO A 109 -22.48 -9.26 12.31
C PRO A 109 -23.12 -8.01 11.70
N ARG A 110 -22.62 -7.56 10.54
CA ARG A 110 -23.28 -6.51 9.76
C ARG A 110 -24.62 -7.10 9.28
N SER A 111 -25.71 -6.75 9.95
CA SER A 111 -27.07 -7.05 9.50
C SER A 111 -27.27 -6.36 8.14
N GLY A 112 -27.63 -7.15 7.13
CA GLY A 112 -27.81 -6.71 5.74
C GLY A 112 -29.00 -5.81 5.49
#